data_AF-A0A0P9CSJ6-F1
#
_entry.id   AF-A0A0P9CSJ6-F1
#
_cell.length_a   1.000
_cell.length_b   1.000
_cell.length_c   1.000
_cell.angle_alpha   90.00
_cell.angle_beta   90.00
_cell.angle_gamma   90.00
#
_symmetry.space_group_name_H-M   'P 1'
#
loop_
_entity.id
_entity.type
_entity.pdbx_description
1 polymer ?
#
loop_
_entity_poly.entity_id
_entity_poly.type
_entity_poly.pdbx_seq_one_letter_code
_entity_poly.pdbx_strand_id
1 'polypeptide(L)' 'QPGLRTAAAAWIYAGGAHHTGYSYDLTAEHMADFAEMAGMEYLLIDNSTTVAGFKKELRWNDLYYHLAKGI' A
#
# COMPACT_ATOMS: atom_id res chain seq x y z
N GLN A 1 7.43 -13.27 -10.66
CA GLN A 1 6.41 -12.27 -10.25
C GLN A 1 5.67 -12.83 -9.04
N PRO A 2 5.23 -12.00 -8.07
CA PRO A 2 4.41 -12.48 -6.97
C PRO A 2 3.17 -13.07 -7.59
N GLY A 3 2.87 -14.32 -7.23
CA GLY A 3 1.65 -14.95 -7.71
C GLY A 3 0.42 -14.25 -7.13
N LEU A 4 -0.73 -14.48 -7.76
CA LEU A 4 -2.06 -14.03 -7.30
C LEU A 4 -2.25 -14.18 -5.78
N ARG A 5 -1.76 -15.29 -5.19
CA ARG A 5 -1.84 -15.54 -3.75
C ARG A 5 -1.16 -14.46 -2.90
N THR A 6 0.01 -13.97 -3.30
CA THR A 6 0.76 -12.97 -2.54
C THR A 6 0.10 -11.61 -2.67
N ALA A 7 -0.26 -11.20 -3.90
CA ALA A 7 -0.93 -9.93 -4.15
C ALA A 7 -2.29 -9.85 -3.45
N ALA A 8 -3.12 -10.90 -3.56
CA ALA A 8 -4.43 -10.96 -2.92
C ALA A 8 -4.30 -10.96 -1.38
N ALA A 9 -3.33 -11.69 -0.82
CA ALA A 9 -3.10 -11.68 0.62
C ALA A 9 -2.69 -10.29 1.13
N ALA A 10 -1.73 -9.63 0.46
CA ALA A 10 -1.31 -8.28 0.81
C ALA A 10 -2.48 -7.28 0.73
N TRP A 11 -3.27 -7.35 -0.34
CA TRP A 11 -4.47 -6.50 -0.52
C TRP A 11 -5.48 -6.69 0.62
N ILE A 12 -5.79 -7.94 0.98
CA ILE A 12 -6.70 -8.26 2.08
C ILE A 12 -6.14 -7.77 3.43
N TYR A 13 -4.84 -7.94 3.67
CA TYR A 13 -4.21 -7.45 4.91
C TYR A 13 -4.23 -5.92 5.03
N ALA A 14 -4.07 -5.19 3.92
CA ALA A 14 -4.22 -3.74 3.88
C ALA A 14 -5.69 -3.28 3.99
N GLY A 15 -6.66 -4.19 3.98
CA GLY A 15 -8.09 -3.84 3.96
C GLY A 15 -8.54 -3.21 2.64
N GLY A 16 -7.87 -3.52 1.53
CA GLY A 16 -8.18 -2.96 0.22
C GLY A 16 -9.61 -3.28 -0.25
N ALA A 17 -10.25 -2.30 -0.89
CA ALA A 17 -11.62 -2.44 -1.39
C ALA A 17 -11.76 -3.47 -2.53
N HIS A 18 -12.98 -3.92 -2.80
CA HIS A 18 -13.28 -4.78 -3.95
C HIS A 18 -13.39 -4.00 -5.27
N HIS A 19 -13.72 -2.71 -5.21
CA HIS A 19 -13.67 -1.80 -6.35
C HIS A 19 -12.29 -1.14 -6.45
N THR A 20 -11.80 -0.97 -7.67
CA THR A 20 -10.49 -0.37 -7.95
C THR A 20 -10.59 0.59 -9.14
N GLY A 21 -9.69 1.56 -9.19
CA GLY A 21 -9.40 2.33 -10.40
C GLY A 21 -8.27 1.65 -11.16
N TYR A 22 -8.48 1.33 -12.43
CA TYR A 22 -7.47 0.74 -13.31
C TYR A 22 -6.98 1.77 -14.32
N SER A 23 -5.67 1.84 -14.57
CA SER A 23 -5.08 2.81 -15.49
C SER A 23 -3.87 2.22 -16.23
N TYR A 24 -3.72 2.62 -17.50
CA TYR A 24 -2.52 2.39 -18.31
C TYR A 24 -1.56 3.59 -18.29
N ASP A 25 -2.07 4.80 -18.04
CA ASP A 25 -1.30 6.04 -18.15
C ASP A 25 -0.63 6.43 -16.82
N LEU A 26 -1.23 6.01 -15.69
CA LEU A 26 -0.69 6.30 -14.36
C LEU A 26 0.30 5.23 -13.90
N THR A 27 1.42 5.67 -13.33
CA THR A 27 2.46 4.80 -12.76
C THR A 27 2.30 4.70 -11.24
N ALA A 28 3.02 3.76 -10.63
CA ALA A 28 3.11 3.66 -9.17
C ALA A 28 3.71 4.93 -8.54
N GLU A 29 4.68 5.56 -9.21
CA GLU A 29 5.32 6.82 -8.79
C GLU A 29 4.31 7.97 -8.73
N HIS A 30 3.47 8.14 -9.76
CA HIS A 30 2.40 9.17 -9.71
C HIS A 30 1.48 9.01 -8.49
N MET A 31 1.17 7.75 -8.11
CA MET A 31 0.32 7.47 -6.95
C MET A 31 1.05 7.70 -5.62
N ALA A 32 2.35 7.42 -5.56
CA ALA A 32 3.18 7.70 -4.40
C ALA A 32 3.30 9.22 -4.16
N ASP A 33 3.61 9.98 -5.22
CA ASP A 33 3.68 11.45 -5.17
C ASP A 33 2.35 12.06 -4.71
N PHE A 34 1.23 11.56 -5.26
CA PHE A 34 -0.11 12.02 -4.85
C PHE A 34 -0.37 11.76 -3.36
N ALA A 35 -0.03 10.56 -2.87
CA ALA A 35 -0.22 10.21 -1.46
C ALA A 35 0.65 11.09 -0.54
N GLU A 36 1.89 11.37 -0.93
CA GLU A 36 2.78 12.27 -0.19
C GLU A 36 2.21 13.69 -0.13
N MET A 37 1.80 14.26 -1.27
CA MET A 37 1.17 15.58 -1.33
C MET A 37 -0.10 15.67 -0.47
N ALA A 38 -0.86 14.58 -0.40
CA ALA A 38 -2.09 14.49 0.38
C ALA A 38 -1.89 14.12 1.86
N GLY A 39 -0.66 13.80 2.29
CA GLY A 39 -0.38 13.31 3.64
C GLY A 39 -1.05 11.96 3.96
N MET A 40 -1.17 11.09 2.96
CA MET A 40 -1.81 9.77 3.05
C MET A 40 -0.80 8.63 3.08
N GLU A 41 -1.16 7.53 3.73
CA GLU A 41 -0.41 6.28 3.62
C GLU A 41 -0.45 5.75 2.18
N TYR A 42 0.73 5.34 1.69
CA TYR A 42 0.90 4.62 0.45
C TYR A 42 1.56 3.27 0.71
N LEU A 43 1.02 2.22 0.08
CA LEU A 43 1.52 0.86 0.16
C LEU A 43 1.62 0.29 -1.25
N LEU A 44 2.81 -0.15 -1.65
CA LEU A 44 3.06 -0.71 -2.96
C LEU A 44 3.03 -2.25 -2.90
N ILE A 45 2.18 -2.85 -3.74
CA ILE A 45 2.20 -4.28 -4.02
C ILE A 45 2.77 -4.46 -5.43
N ASP A 46 4.02 -4.92 -5.51
CA ASP A 46 4.76 -5.10 -6.75
C ASP A 46 5.56 -6.40 -6.75
N ASN A 47 6.53 -6.52 -7.67
CA ASN A 47 7.31 -7.74 -7.84
C ASN A 47 8.20 -8.12 -6.66
N SER A 48 8.51 -7.18 -5.78
CA SER A 48 9.36 -7.37 -4.60
C SER A 48 8.57 -7.74 -3.35
N THR A 49 7.24 -7.63 -3.38
CA THR A 49 6.39 -7.81 -2.21
C THR A 49 6.47 -9.24 -1.64
N THR A 50 6.69 -9.32 -0.33
CA THR A 50 6.45 -10.53 0.46
C THR A 50 5.39 -10.25 1.51
N VAL A 51 4.52 -11.22 1.80
CA VAL A 51 3.46 -11.06 2.82
C VAL A 51 4.05 -10.69 4.19
N ALA A 52 5.20 -11.28 4.55
CA ALA A 52 5.87 -10.99 5.81
C ALA A 52 6.44 -9.56 5.87
N GLY A 53 7.05 -9.08 4.78
CA GLY A 53 7.53 -7.69 4.68
C GLY A 53 6.38 -6.69 4.73
N PHE A 54 5.36 -6.91 3.92
CA PHE A 54 4.18 -6.05 3.84
C PHE A 54 3.46 -5.90 5.18
N LYS A 55 3.31 -6.99 5.95
CA LYS A 55 2.73 -6.94 7.30
C LYS A 55 3.58 -6.18 8.32
N LYS A 56 4.90 -6.11 8.14
CA LYS A 56 5.78 -5.29 8.99
C LYS A 56 5.59 -3.82 8.64
N GLU A 57 5.59 -3.50 7.35
CA GLU A 57 5.34 -2.14 6.83
C GLU A 57 4.01 -1.58 7.34
N LEU A 58 2.91 -2.32 7.21
CA LEU A 58 1.60 -1.93 7.78
C LEU A 58 1.68 -1.55 9.26
N ARG A 59 2.43 -2.29 10.08
CA ARG A 59 2.55 -2.02 11.52
C ARG A 59 3.39 -0.78 11.81
N TRP A 60 4.46 -0.57 11.04
CA TRP A 60 5.30 0.61 11.18
C TRP A 60 4.58 1.86 10.73
N ASN A 61 3.85 1.78 9.62
CA ASN A 61 3.04 2.87 9.10
C ASN A 61 1.88 3.20 10.02
N ASP A 62 1.14 2.22 10.54
CA ASP A 62 0.03 2.47 11.48
C ASP A 62 0.51 3.30 12.69
N LEU A 63 1.68 2.97 13.25
CA LEU A 63 2.29 3.76 14.31
C LEU A 63 2.69 5.17 13.82
N TYR A 64 3.39 5.27 12.68
CA TYR A 64 3.81 6.54 12.12
C TYR A 64 2.62 7.48 11.85
N TYR A 65 1.57 7.00 11.20
CA TYR A 65 0.40 7.81 10.84
C TYR A 65 -0.51 8.10 12.03
N HIS A 66 -0.56 7.24 13.05
CA HIS A 66 -1.20 7.61 14.32
C HIS A 66 -0.44 8.74 15.02
N LEU A 67 0.89 8.65 15.12
CA LEU A 67 1.73 9.68 15.74
C LEU A 67 1.71 11.00 14.94
N ALA A 68 1.73 10.93 13.61
CA ALA A 68 1.68 12.11 12.76
C ALA A 68 0.32 12.83 12.79
N LYS A 69 -0.78 12.11 13.08
CA LYS A 69 -2.15 12.67 13.15
C LYS A 69 -2.54 13.22 14.53
N GLY A 70 -1.63 13.20 15.51
CA GLY A 70 -1.83 13.92 16.76
C GLY A 70 -2.70 13.18 17.78
N ILE A 71 -2.34 11.93 18.05
CA ILE A 71 -1.71 11.76 19.36
C ILE A 71 -0.21 12.01 19.15
#